data_AF-A0A2V6DGK6-F1
#
_entry.id   AF-A0A2V6DGK6-F1
#
_cell.length_a   1.000
_cell.length_b   1.000
_cell.length_c   1.000
_cell.angle_alpha   90.00
_cell.angle_beta   90.00
_cell.angle_gamma   90.00
#
_symmetry.space_group_name_H-M   'P 1'
#
loop_
_entity.id
_entity.type
_entity.pdbx_description
1 polymer ?
#
loop_
_entity_poly.entity_id
_entity_poly.type
_entity_poly.pdbx_seq_one_letter_code
_entity_poly.pdbx_strand_id
1 'polypeptide(L)' 'MPLNREGTLTADEVYALTAFLLNINGVIPEDEVLDAKSLPKVKMPIGDRYAPLPEWKPRTPRLKGYPY' A
#
# COMPACT_ATOMS: atom_id res chain seq x y z
N MET A 1 3.01 -0.75 -13.82
CA MET A 1 4.13 0.20 -13.62
C MET A 1 5.23 -0.11 -14.63
N PRO A 2 5.84 0.93 -15.23
CA PRO A 2 5.33 2.31 -15.23
C PRO A 2 4.06 2.44 -16.10
N LEU A 3 3.42 3.61 -16.08
CA LEU A 3 2.26 3.91 -16.92
C LEU A 3 2.65 3.82 -18.41
N ASN A 4 1.79 3.25 -19.25
CA ASN A 4 2.03 2.99 -20.68
C ASN A 4 3.12 1.94 -20.98
N ARG A 5 3.63 1.26 -19.95
CA ARG A 5 4.59 0.14 -20.04
C ARG A 5 4.38 -0.82 -18.87
N GLU A 6 3.15 -1.23 -18.65
CA GLU A 6 2.79 -2.08 -17.52
C GLU A 6 3.46 -3.46 -17.64
N GLY A 7 3.92 -4.00 -16.51
CA GLY A 7 4.47 -5.36 -16.45
C GLY A 7 5.89 -5.51 -17.00
N THR A 8 6.60 -4.41 -17.27
CA THR A 8 7.98 -4.48 -17.77
C THR A 8 9.04 -4.67 -16.69
N LEU A 9 8.68 -4.55 -15.41
CA LEU A 9 9.61 -4.75 -14.30
C LEU A 9 9.72 -6.24 -13.95
N THR A 10 10.94 -6.70 -13.71
CA THR A 10 11.23 -8.01 -13.12
C THR A 10 10.79 -8.05 -11.65
N ALA A 11 10.69 -9.26 -11.08
CA ALA A 11 10.35 -9.42 -9.67
C ALA A 11 11.32 -8.67 -8.74
N ASP A 12 12.63 -8.77 -9.01
CA ASP A 12 13.67 -8.12 -8.19
C ASP A 12 13.56 -6.59 -8.26
N GLU A 13 13.30 -6.04 -9.45
CA GLU A 13 13.07 -4.60 -9.62
C GLU A 13 11.80 -4.13 -8.90
N VAL A 14 10.75 -4.95 -8.85
CA VAL A 14 9.54 -4.64 -8.08
C VAL A 14 9.83 -4.59 -6.59
N TYR A 15 10.58 -5.55 -6.04
CA TYR A 15 10.95 -5.53 -4.63
C TYR A 15 11.88 -4.36 -4.30
N ALA A 16 12.89 -4.09 -5.13
CA ALA A 16 13.80 -2.96 -4.95
C ALA A 16 13.05 -1.61 -4.98
N LEU A 17 12.15 -1.42 -5.96
CA LEU A 17 11.32 -0.23 -6.05
C LEU A 17 10.40 -0.08 -4.83
N THR A 18 9.84 -1.19 -4.34
CA THR A 18 9.00 -1.18 -3.14
C THR A 18 9.80 -0.81 -1.90
N ALA A 19 11.00 -1.39 -1.72
CA ALA A 19 11.91 -1.06 -0.62
C ALA A 19 12.28 0.42 -0.62
N PHE A 20 12.63 0.97 -1.79
CA PHE A 20 12.89 2.39 -1.96
C PHE A 20 11.71 3.25 -1.51
N LEU A 21 10.49 2.96 -1.98
CA LEU A 21 9.29 3.70 -1.60
C LEU A 21 9.01 3.64 -0.09
N LEU A 22 9.20 2.48 0.53
CA LEU A 22 8.99 2.32 1.97
C LEU A 22 10.06 3.05 2.78
N ASN A 23 11.32 3.05 2.34
CA ASN A 23 12.41 3.75 3.00
C ASN A 23 12.22 5.27 2.96
N ILE A 24 11.92 5.86 1.79
CA ILE A 24 11.70 7.31 1.69
C ILE A 24 10.48 7.80 2.48
N ASN A 25 9.55 6.89 2.82
CA ASN A 25 8.41 7.15 3.69
C ASN A 25 8.66 6.77 5.16
N GLY A 26 9.89 6.38 5.53
CA GLY A 26 10.28 6.05 6.90
C GLY A 26 9.64 4.77 7.45
N VAL A 27 9.18 3.86 6.60
CA VAL A 27 8.53 2.60 7.00
C VAL A 27 9.57 1.51 7.32
N ILE A 28 10.71 1.52 6.63
CA ILE A 28 11.82 0.56 6.81
C ILE A 28 13.17 1.30 6.85
N PRO A 29 14.23 0.73 7.46
CA PRO A 29 15.56 1.32 7.42
C PRO A 29 16.19 1.22 6.02
N GLU A 30 17.28 1.96 5.77
CA GLU A 30 17.90 2.09 4.44
C GLU A 30 18.59 0.80 3.96
N ASP A 31 19.06 -0.02 4.89
CA ASP A 31 19.76 -1.28 4.64
C ASP A 31 18.83 -2.50 4.54
N GLU A 32 17.51 -2.31 4.68
CA GLU A 32 16.53 -3.40 4.62
C GLU A 32 16.35 -3.90 3.17
N VAL A 33 16.61 -5.19 2.95
CA VAL A 33 16.40 -5.84 1.65
C VAL A 33 15.06 -6.57 1.63
N LEU A 34 14.22 -6.23 0.66
CA LEU A 34 12.90 -6.84 0.50
C LEU A 34 12.90 -7.98 -0.53
N ASP A 35 12.18 -9.04 -0.20
CA ASP A 35 11.89 -10.19 -1.06
C ASP A 35 10.47 -10.73 -0.78
N ALA A 36 10.13 -11.84 -1.43
CA ALA A 36 8.82 -12.50 -1.29
C ALA A 36 8.49 -12.93 0.16
N LYS A 37 9.49 -13.12 1.02
CA LYS A 37 9.36 -13.57 2.41
C LYS A 37 9.42 -12.41 3.41
N SER A 38 10.18 -11.36 3.14
CA SER A 38 10.33 -10.21 4.04
C SER A 38 9.26 -9.14 3.81
N LEU A 39 8.85 -8.87 2.56
CA LEU A 39 7.84 -7.85 2.27
C LEU A 39 6.52 -8.07 3.03
N PRO A 40 5.93 -9.29 3.09
CA PRO A 40 4.67 -9.50 3.82
C PRO A 40 4.77 -9.28 5.33
N LYS A 41 5.98 -9.20 5.90
CA LYS A 41 6.21 -8.98 7.33
C LYS A 41 6.32 -7.50 7.70
N VAL A 42 6.45 -6.61 6.71
CA VAL A 42 6.53 -5.17 6.95
C VAL A 42 5.22 -4.68 7.57
N LYS A 43 5.33 -4.01 8.73
CA LYS A 43 4.17 -3.43 9.41
C LYS A 43 3.89 -2.02 8.90
N MET A 44 2.74 -1.83 8.25
CA MET A 44 2.34 -0.51 7.75
C MET A 44 1.88 0.41 8.89
N PRO A 45 2.15 1.73 8.84
CA PRO A 45 1.80 2.67 9.92
C PRO A 45 0.31 2.75 10.26
N ILE A 46 -0.59 2.46 9.31
CA ILE A 46 -2.02 2.42 9.57
C ILE A 46 -2.40 1.24 10.49
N GLY A 47 -1.66 0.12 10.44
CA GLY A 47 -1.96 -1.09 11.20
C GLY A 47 -3.40 -1.53 11.00
N ASP A 48 -4.13 -1.72 12.10
CA ASP A 48 -5.56 -2.08 12.10
C ASP A 48 -6.50 -0.87 12.25
N ARG A 49 -5.98 0.37 12.16
CA ARG A 49 -6.76 1.60 12.36
C ARG A 49 -7.60 1.99 11.14
N TYR A 50 -8.14 1.01 10.43
CA TYR A 50 -9.09 1.25 9.36
C TYR A 50 -10.41 1.73 9.95
N ALA A 51 -11.09 2.64 9.24
CA ALA A 51 -12.44 3.03 9.64
C ALA A 51 -13.36 1.80 9.53
N PRO A 52 -14.24 1.56 10.51
CA PRO A 52 -15.28 0.55 10.34
C PRO A 52 -16.12 0.92 9.13
N LEU A 53 -16.39 -0.06 8.27
CA LEU A 53 -17.31 0.15 7.16
C LEU A 53 -18.70 0.44 7.75
N PRO A 54 -19.39 1.49 7.28
CA PRO A 54 -20.78 1.68 7.65
C PRO A 54 -21.61 0.50 7.13
N GLU A 55 -22.74 0.22 7.79
CA GLU A 55 -23.73 -0.71 7.24
C GLU A 55 -24.19 -0.18 5.87
N TRP A 56 -23.73 -0.81 4.79
CA TRP A 56 -24.07 -0.38 3.44
C TRP A 56 -25.54 -0.68 3.15
N LYS A 57 -26.26 0.31 2.62
CA LYS A 57 -27.66 0.18 2.16
C LYS A 57 -27.79 0.82 0.77
N PRO A 58 -28.61 0.26 -0.13
CA PRO A 58 -28.89 0.91 -1.40
C PRO A 58 -29.41 2.34 -1.19
N ARG A 59 -28.95 3.28 -2.02
CA ARG A 59 -29.37 4.69 -2.03
C ARG A 59 -29.02 5.50 -0.76
N THR A 60 -28.09 5.03 0.08
CA THR A 60 -27.53 5.85 1.17
C THR A 60 -26.19 6.48 0.77
N PRO A 61 -25.82 7.64 1.36
CA PRO A 61 -24.49 8.23 1.17
C PRO A 61 -23.38 7.28 1.64
N ARG A 62 -22.21 7.28 0.96
CA ARG A 62 -21.06 6.44 1.33
C ARG A 62 -20.58 6.69 2.76
N LEU A 63 -20.54 7.95 3.18
CA LEU A 63 -20.14 8.38 4.53
C LEU A 63 -21.09 9.49 4.98
N LYS A 64 -21.36 9.55 6.30
CA LYS A 64 -22.16 10.61 6.90
C LYS A 64 -21.46 11.96 6.70
N GLY A 65 -22.08 12.87 5.93
CA GLY A 65 -21.54 14.22 5.67
C GLY A 65 -20.65 14.36 4.44
N TYR A 66 -20.49 13.31 3.62
CA TYR A 66 -19.78 13.44 2.34
C TYR A 66 -20.64 14.23 1.34
N PRO A 67 -20.12 15.30 0.70
CA PRO A 67 -20.87 16.07 -0.29
C PRO A 67 -21.21 15.21 -1.52
N TYR A 68 -22.39 15.47 -2.10
CA TYR A 68 -22.89 14.83 -3.32
C TYR A 68 -22.27 15.44 -4.58
#